data_AF-A0A0F5MML2-F1
#
_entry.id   AF-A0A0F5MML2-F1
#
_cell.length_a   1.000
_cell.length_b   1.000
_cell.length_c   1.000
_cell.angle_alpha   90.00
_cell.angle_beta   90.00
_cell.angle_gamma   90.00
#
_symmetry.space_group_name_H-M   'P 1'
#
loop_
_entity.id
_entity.type
_entity.pdbx_description
1 polymer ?
#
loop_
_entity_poly.entity_id
_entity_poly.type
_entity_poly.pdbx_seq_one_letter_code
_entity_poly.pdbx_strand_id
1 'polypeptide(L)'
;MNLLKGRVLLNFLIGLMLVSSIYYLASHVMRGERGIMSLIELSNQSKELQKELDLVRSERITIENKVEALRSDSLDLDLLDEQARKIIGLSQPEEVVYLLDPKSL
;
A
#
# COMPACT_ATOMS: atom_id res chain seq x y z
N MET A 1 43.73 -23.79 56.46
CA MET A 1 44.14 -23.47 55.07
C MET A 1 43.19 -24.05 54.00
N ASN A 2 42.69 -25.27 54.14
CA ASN A 2 41.91 -25.96 53.08
C ASN A 2 40.46 -25.43 52.90
N LEU A 3 39.83 -24.93 53.97
CA LEU A 3 38.47 -24.37 53.91
C LEU A 3 38.40 -23.06 53.09
N LEU A 4 39.46 -22.25 53.12
CA LEU A 4 39.53 -21.01 52.34
C LEU A 4 39.76 -21.31 50.85
N LYS A 5 40.63 -22.29 50.54
CA LYS A 5 40.86 -22.76 49.16
C LYS A 5 39.58 -23.32 48.53
N GLY A 6 38.78 -24.09 49.27
CA GLY A 6 37.51 -24.62 48.78
C GLY A 6 36.47 -23.53 48.43
N ARG A 7 36.38 -22.46 49.23
CA ARG A 7 35.48 -21.32 48.95
C ARG A 7 35.92 -20.53 47.73
N VAL A 8 37.22 -20.32 47.54
CA VAL A 8 37.75 -19.64 46.35
C VAL A 8 37.49 -20.47 45.09
N LEU A 9 37.71 -21.78 45.15
CA LEU A 9 37.51 -22.69 44.02
C LEU A 9 36.01 -22.77 43.62
N LEU A 10 35.11 -22.78 44.61
CA LEU A 10 33.67 -22.70 44.37
C LEU A 10 33.27 -21.38 43.68
N ASN A 11 33.81 -20.24 44.11
CA ASN A 11 33.54 -18.95 43.49
C ASN A 11 34.05 -18.88 42.04
N PHE A 12 35.20 -19.48 41.75
CA PHE A 12 35.72 -19.59 40.38
C PHE A 12 34.80 -20.43 39.50
N LEU A 13 34.29 -21.56 40.00
CA LEU A 13 33.34 -22.41 39.25
C LEU A 13 32.02 -21.68 38.98
N ILE A 14 31.49 -20.94 39.97
CA ILE A 14 30.27 -20.13 39.81
C ILE A 14 30.51 -19.02 38.77
N GLY A 15 31.65 -18.33 38.84
CA GLY A 15 32.01 -17.30 37.85
C GLY A 15 32.11 -17.85 36.43
N LEU A 16 32.73 -19.02 36.28
CA LEU A 16 32.85 -19.69 34.98
C LEU A 16 31.49 -20.13 34.41
N MET A 17 30.61 -20.64 35.27
CA MET A 17 29.24 -21.02 34.91
C MET A 17 28.40 -19.80 34.51
N LEU A 18 28.55 -18.67 35.19
CA LEU A 18 27.89 -17.41 34.84
C LEU A 18 28.37 -16.89 33.49
N VAL A 19 29.68 -16.84 33.26
CA VAL A 19 30.26 -16.38 31.98
C VAL A 19 29.80 -17.29 30.84
N SER A 20 29.80 -18.61 31.03
CA SER A 20 29.29 -19.55 30.04
C SER A 20 27.80 -19.36 29.75
N SER A 21 26.99 -19.08 30.78
CA SER A 21 25.55 -18.83 30.62
C SER A 21 25.28 -17.54 29.85
N ILE A 22 26.02 -16.47 30.14
CA ILE A 22 25.93 -15.20 29.40
C ILE A 22 26.34 -15.40 27.94
N TYR A 23 27.44 -16.12 27.68
CA TYR A 23 27.88 -16.44 26.32
C TYR A 23 26.84 -17.26 25.54
N TYR A 24 26.25 -18.27 26.18
CA TYR A 24 25.19 -19.09 25.58
C TYR A 24 23.96 -18.25 25.21
N LEU A 25 23.49 -17.40 26.13
CA LEU A 25 22.37 -16.50 25.86
C LEU A 25 22.70 -15.50 24.75
N ALA A 26 23.89 -14.90 24.77
CA ALA A 26 24.33 -13.97 23.73
C ALA A 26 24.37 -14.63 22.34
N SER A 27 24.93 -15.84 22.24
CA SER A 27 24.93 -16.65 21.01
C SER A 27 23.50 -16.98 20.56
N HIS A 28 22.62 -17.30 21.49
CA HIS A 28 21.25 -17.69 21.16
C HIS A 28 20.39 -16.50 20.71
N VAL A 29 20.63 -15.30 21.23
CA VAL A 29 20.01 -14.05 20.76
C VAL A 29 20.36 -13.76 19.31
N MET A 30 21.57 -14.10 18.87
CA MET A 30 21.98 -13.93 17.46
C MET A 30 21.32 -14.94 16.52
N ARG A 31 20.98 -16.15 16.99
CA ARG A 31 20.38 -17.23 16.17
C ARG A 31 18.87 -17.40 16.34
N GLY A 32 18.26 -16.75 17.32
CA GLY A 32 16.83 -16.89 17.57
C GLY A 32 16.00 -16.14 16.52
N GLU A 33 14.88 -16.72 16.08
CA GLU A 33 13.87 -16.12 15.18
C GLU A 33 13.42 -14.69 15.57
N ARG A 34 13.68 -14.25 16.80
CA ARG A 34 13.33 -12.91 17.34
C ARG A 34 14.55 -12.00 17.54
N GLY A 35 15.67 -12.34 16.93
CA GLY A 35 16.87 -11.49 16.94
C GLY A 35 16.65 -10.17 16.19
N ILE A 36 17.59 -9.23 16.36
CA ILE A 36 17.56 -7.90 15.70
C ILE A 36 17.36 -8.02 14.17
N MET A 37 17.85 -9.11 13.56
CA MET A 37 17.70 -9.37 12.14
C MET A 37 16.24 -9.54 11.70
N SER A 38 15.42 -10.27 12.46
CA SER A 38 14.01 -10.46 12.08
C SER A 38 13.20 -9.18 12.25
N LEU A 39 13.54 -8.33 13.22
CA LEU A 39 12.97 -6.99 13.34
C LEU A 39 13.29 -6.12 12.12
N ILE A 40 14.52 -6.23 11.59
CA ILE A 40 14.92 -5.51 10.38
C ILE A 40 14.15 -6.03 9.16
N GLU A 41 14.04 -7.35 9.01
CA GLU A 41 13.29 -7.97 7.90
C GLU A 41 11.80 -7.62 7.94
N LEU A 42 11.15 -7.73 9.09
CA LEU A 42 9.75 -7.32 9.30
C LEU A 42 9.55 -5.83 9.03
N SER A 43 10.49 -4.98 9.47
CA SER A 43 10.44 -3.55 9.18
C SER A 43 10.57 -3.26 7.69
N ASN A 44 11.44 -3.98 6.98
CA ASN A 44 11.62 -3.83 5.55
C ASN A 44 10.38 -4.29 4.76
N GLN A 45 9.81 -5.44 5.12
CA GLN A 45 8.56 -5.92 4.52
C GLN A 45 7.42 -4.93 4.75
N SER A 46 7.29 -4.41 5.98
CA SER A 46 6.27 -3.39 6.28
C SER A 46 6.44 -2.12 5.44
N LYS A 47 7.69 -1.67 5.22
CA LYS A 47 7.97 -0.51 4.35
C LYS A 47 7.63 -0.80 2.89
N GLU A 48 7.88 -2.00 2.40
CA GLU A 48 7.55 -2.39 1.03
C GLU A 48 6.04 -2.43 0.81
N LEU A 49 5.30 -3.09 1.71
CA LEU A 49 3.83 -3.09 1.67
C LEU A 49 3.24 -1.68 1.79
N GLN A 50 3.85 -0.81 2.61
CA GLN A 50 3.39 0.58 2.72
C GLN A 50 3.55 1.33 1.40
N LYS A 51 4.66 1.11 0.67
CA LYS A 51 4.87 1.71 -0.66
C LYS A 51 3.85 1.22 -1.68
N GLU A 52 3.56 -0.08 -1.68
CA GLU A 52 2.55 -0.65 -2.57
C GLU A 52 1.16 -0.07 -2.27
N LEU A 53 0.82 0.04 -0.99
CA LEU A 53 -0.43 0.65 -0.54
C LEU A 53 -0.53 2.12 -0.98
N ASP A 54 0.55 2.90 -0.83
CA ASP A 54 0.57 4.30 -1.24
C ASP A 54 0.42 4.44 -2.77
N LEU A 55 1.03 3.54 -3.55
CA LEU A 55 0.89 3.49 -5.01
C LEU A 55 -0.56 3.21 -5.41
N VAL A 56 -1.18 2.16 -4.87
CA VAL A 56 -2.57 1.80 -5.17
C VAL A 56 -3.54 2.90 -4.71
N ARG A 57 -3.27 3.55 -3.56
CA ARG A 57 -4.06 4.72 -3.11
C ARG A 57 -3.97 5.88 -4.08
N SER A 58 -2.78 6.18 -4.60
CA SER A 58 -2.58 7.23 -5.60
C SER A 58 -3.36 6.95 -6.89
N GLU A 59 -3.35 5.70 -7.35
CA GLU A 59 -4.15 5.27 -8.51
C GLU A 59 -5.64 5.42 -8.24
N ARG A 60 -6.11 4.99 -7.06
CA ARG A 60 -7.50 5.12 -6.64
C ARG A 60 -7.95 6.58 -6.64
N ILE A 61 -7.18 7.48 -6.04
CA ILE A 61 -7.48 8.92 -6.03
C ILE A 61 -7.55 9.48 -7.45
N THR A 62 -6.63 9.07 -8.32
CA THR A 62 -6.63 9.51 -9.73
C THR A 62 -7.91 9.10 -10.46
N ILE A 63 -8.38 7.87 -10.23
CA ILE A 63 -9.63 7.37 -10.82
C ILE A 63 -10.83 8.06 -10.19
N GLU A 64 -10.86 8.23 -8.87
CA GLU A 64 -11.93 8.92 -8.16
C GLU A 64 -12.08 10.37 -8.66
N ASN A 65 -10.98 11.10 -8.83
CA ASN A 65 -11.00 12.44 -9.39
C ASN A 65 -11.54 12.48 -10.82
N LYS A 66 -11.21 11.47 -11.65
CA LYS A 66 -11.77 11.35 -13.01
C LYS A 66 -13.27 11.05 -12.97
N VAL A 67 -13.70 10.14 -12.11
CA VAL A 67 -15.11 9.79 -11.95
C VAL A 67 -15.92 10.95 -11.37
N GLU A 68 -15.35 11.69 -10.42
CA GLU A 68 -15.94 12.89 -9.85
C GLU A 68 -16.03 13.99 -10.90
N ALA A 69 -14.98 14.24 -11.70
CA ALA A 69 -15.03 15.17 -12.82
C ALA A 69 -16.07 14.78 -13.90
N LEU A 70 -16.38 13.49 -14.04
CA LEU A 70 -17.46 13.01 -14.90
C LEU A 70 -18.86 13.09 -14.24
N ARG A 71 -18.93 13.25 -12.91
CA ARG A 71 -20.18 13.27 -12.12
C ARG A 71 -20.60 14.65 -11.64
N SER A 72 -19.68 15.56 -11.36
CA SER A 72 -20.00 16.88 -10.84
C SER A 72 -20.51 17.77 -11.98
N ASP A 73 -21.83 17.83 -12.07
CA ASP A 73 -22.63 18.91 -12.65
C ASP A 73 -22.98 18.94 -14.15
N SER A 74 -22.49 18.06 -15.04
CA SER A 74 -22.99 18.13 -16.43
C SER A 74 -22.73 16.91 -17.32
N LEU A 75 -23.02 15.69 -16.86
CA LEU A 75 -23.34 14.64 -17.84
C LEU A 75 -24.78 14.90 -18.35
N ASP A 76 -24.91 16.00 -19.08
CA ASP A 76 -26.13 16.41 -19.75
C ASP A 76 -26.44 15.31 -20.77
N LEU A 77 -27.50 14.55 -20.48
CA LEU A 77 -27.96 13.45 -21.32
C LEU A 77 -28.21 13.94 -22.76
N ASP A 78 -28.55 15.21 -22.95
CA ASP A 78 -28.72 15.83 -24.26
C ASP A 78 -27.37 16.01 -24.99
N LEU A 79 -26.29 16.37 -24.29
CA LEU A 79 -24.93 16.43 -24.85
C LEU A 79 -24.37 15.05 -25.20
N LEU A 80 -24.73 14.01 -24.42
CA LEU A 80 -24.44 12.62 -24.76
C LEU A 80 -25.21 12.16 -26.00
N ASP A 81 -26.48 12.54 -26.13
CA ASP A 81 -27.31 12.21 -27.30
C ASP A 81 -26.81 12.95 -28.55
N GLU A 82 -26.42 14.22 -28.44
CA GLU A 82 -25.79 15.00 -29.51
C GLU A 82 -24.45 14.38 -29.98
N GLN A 83 -23.58 14.00 -29.04
CA GLN A 83 -22.30 13.36 -29.39
C GLN A 83 -22.51 11.94 -29.94
N ALA A 84 -23.49 11.19 -29.43
CA ALA A 84 -23.86 9.89 -29.99
C ALA A 84 -24.42 10.04 -31.42
N ARG A 85 -25.29 11.02 -31.67
CA ARG A 85 -25.87 11.29 -32.99
C ARG A 85 -24.81 11.77 -34.00
N LYS A 86 -23.83 12.55 -33.54
CA LYS A 86 -22.70 13.03 -34.35
C LYS A 86 -21.66 11.96 -34.67
N ILE A 87 -21.42 11.01 -33.77
CA ILE A 87 -20.46 9.90 -33.97
C ILE A 87 -21.09 8.76 -34.77
N ILE A 88 -22.37 8.45 -34.52
CA ILE A 88 -23.07 7.31 -35.13
C ILE A 88 -23.68 7.71 -36.49
N GLY A 89 -23.76 9.01 -36.81
CA GLY A 89 -24.27 9.48 -38.11
C GLY A 89 -25.70 8.99 -38.38
N LEU A 90 -26.48 8.71 -37.33
CA LEU A 90 -27.83 8.17 -37.45
C LEU A 90 -28.82 9.33 -37.63
N SER A 91 -28.76 9.98 -38.79
CA SER A 91 -30.01 10.40 -39.43
C SER A 91 -30.69 9.10 -39.86
N GLN A 92 -31.88 8.82 -39.33
CA GLN A 92 -32.70 7.78 -39.94
C GLN A 92 -32.91 8.15 -41.42
N PRO A 93 -32.82 7.20 -42.35
CA PRO A 93 -32.81 7.48 -43.79
C PRO A 93 -34.03 8.25 -44.34
N GLU A 94 -35.06 8.51 -43.53
CA GLU A 94 -36.32 9.11 -43.98
C GLU A 94 -36.72 10.42 -43.26
N GLU A 95 -35.85 11.06 -42.50
CA GLU A 95 -36.19 12.34 -41.85
C GLU A 95 -35.84 13.56 -42.74
N VAL A 96 -36.88 14.20 -43.29
CA VAL A 96 -36.77 15.43 -44.10
C VAL A 96 -36.88 16.65 -43.19
N VAL A 97 -35.79 17.40 -43.04
CA VAL A 97 -35.75 18.67 -42.30
C VAL A 97 -36.28 19.79 -43.18
N TYR A 98 -37.43 20.39 -42.81
CA TYR A 98 -37.96 21.61 -43.44
C TYR A 98 -37.47 22.84 -42.69
N LEU A 99 -36.57 23.61 -43.30
CA LEU A 99 -36.25 24.98 -42.88
C LEU A 99 -37.35 25.91 -43.39
N LEU A 100 -38.30 26.27 -42.53
CA LEU A 100 -39.30 27.30 -42.83
C LEU A 100 -38.66 28.68 -42.61
N ASP A 101 -38.41 29.40 -43.70
CA ASP A 101 -37.99 30.80 -43.68
C ASP A 101 -39.17 31.69 -43.20
N PRO A 102 -39.03 32.50 -42.13
CA PRO A 102 -40.13 33.29 -41.57
C PRO A 102 -40.61 34.47 -42.42
N LYS A 103 -40.15 34.63 -43.67
CA LYS A 103 -40.40 35.84 -44.49
C LYS A 103 -41.19 35.62 -45.78
N SER A 104 -42.35 34.99 -45.69
CA SER A 104 -43.39 35.13 -46.73
C SER A 104 -44.83 34.93 -46.21
N LEU A 105 -45.23 35.78 -45.24
CA LEU A 105 -46.63 36.18 -45.09
C LEU A 105 -46.86 37.49 -45.85
#